data_AF-A0A3D5HUZ7-F1
#
_entry.id   AF-A0A3D5HUZ7-F1
#
_cell.length_a   1.000
_cell.length_b   1.000
_cell.length_c   1.000
_cell.angle_alpha   90.00
_cell.angle_beta   90.00
_cell.angle_gamma   90.00
#
_symmetry.space_group_name_H-M   'P 1'
#
loop_
_entity.id
_entity.type
_entity.pdbx_description
1 polymer ?
#
loop_
_entity_poly.entity_id
_entity_poly.type
_entity_poly.pdbx_seq_one_letter_code
_entity_poly.pdbx_strand_id
1 'polypeptide(L)' 'MPKKMKKQGKPNVHNELKGFDIKINEFGEMQSSFNIDKLNDFLNDNVEDKKLGNEVQEEE' A
#
# COMPACT_ATOMS: atom_id res chain seq x y z
N MET A 1 31.08 8.69 -2.33
CA MET A 1 29.73 8.22 -2.72
C MET A 1 28.87 8.14 -1.47
N PRO A 2 27.73 8.85 -1.38
CA PRO A 2 26.87 8.72 -0.21
C PRO A 2 26.28 7.30 -0.20
N LYS A 3 26.68 6.49 0.77
CA LYS A 3 26.00 5.21 1.06
C LYS A 3 24.55 5.55 1.37
N LYS A 4 23.59 5.12 0.54
CA LYS A 4 22.16 5.19 0.88
C LYS A 4 21.99 4.50 2.23
N MET A 5 21.78 5.29 3.28
CA MET A 5 21.49 4.77 4.61
C MET A 5 20.18 4.01 4.47
N LYS A 6 20.22 2.69 4.66
CA LYS A 6 19.00 1.89 4.75
C LYS A 6 18.17 2.54 5.87
N LYS A 7 16.97 3.04 5.55
CA LYS A 7 16.05 3.58 6.55
C LYS A 7 15.74 2.45 7.53
N GLN A 8 16.50 2.35 8.62
CA GLN A 8 16.26 1.37 9.66
C GLN A 8 15.20 1.94 10.58
N GLY A 9 13.98 1.43 10.42
CA GLY A 9 12.81 1.85 11.17
C GLY A 9 11.58 1.13 10.65
N LYS A 10 10.57 0.98 11.50
CA LYS A 10 9.27 0.49 11.05
C LYS A 10 8.71 1.51 10.04
N PRO A 11 8.08 1.06 8.94
CA PRO A 11 7.45 1.98 8.01
C PRO A 11 6.38 2.80 8.74
N ASN A 12 6.28 4.09 8.40
CA ASN A 12 5.23 4.95 8.93
C ASN A 12 3.95 4.64 8.17
N VAL A 13 3.06 3.91 8.82
CA VAL A 13 1.82 3.35 8.26
C VAL A 13 0.64 3.81 9.11
N HIS A 14 -0.58 3.70 8.58
CA HIS A 14 -1.79 3.99 9.33
C HIS A 14 -1.84 3.18 10.63
N ASN A 15 -2.52 3.68 11.66
CA ASN A 15 -2.60 3.01 12.96
C ASN A 15 -3.12 1.57 12.84
N GLU A 16 -4.08 1.33 11.94
CA GLU A 16 -4.64 0.00 11.66
C GLU A 16 -3.69 -0.92 10.88
N LEU A 17 -2.75 -0.34 10.14
CA LEU A 17 -1.72 -1.07 9.41
C LEU A 17 -0.42 -1.17 10.21
N LYS A 18 -0.42 -0.86 11.51
CA LYS A 18 0.79 -0.89 12.35
C LYS A 18 1.39 -2.29 12.37
N GLY A 19 2.62 -2.39 11.88
CA GLY A 19 3.31 -3.68 11.71
C GLY A 19 3.23 -4.26 10.30
N PHE A 20 2.59 -3.55 9.37
CA PHE A 20 2.65 -3.85 7.95
C PHE A 20 4.06 -3.66 7.40
N ASP A 21 4.61 -4.75 6.89
CA ASP A 21 5.88 -4.85 6.20
C ASP A 21 5.68 -5.65 4.91
N ILE A 22 6.26 -5.16 3.82
CA ILE A 22 6.23 -5.79 2.49
C ILE A 22 7.65 -5.90 1.95
N LYS A 23 8.01 -7.10 1.51
CA LYS A 23 9.33 -7.42 0.98
C LYS A 23 9.20 -8.17 -0.34
N ILE A 24 10.12 -7.91 -1.24
CA ILE A 24 10.25 -8.64 -2.50
C ILE A 24 11.48 -9.54 -2.36
N ASN A 25 11.33 -10.83 -2.60
CA ASN A 25 12.45 -11.77 -2.56
C ASN A 25 13.21 -11.78 -3.90
N GLU A 26 14.33 -12.50 -3.96
CA GLU A 26 15.19 -12.57 -5.16
C GLU A 26 14.50 -13.23 -6.37
N PHE A 27 13.40 -13.96 -6.12
CA PHE A 27 12.57 -14.60 -7.13
C PHE A 27 11.41 -13.70 -7.61
N GLY A 28 11.28 -12.50 -7.07
CA GLY A 28 10.20 -11.55 -7.43
C GLY A 28 8.86 -11.83 -6.73
N GLU A 29 8.82 -12.71 -5.74
CA GLU A 29 7.62 -12.96 -4.95
C GLU A 29 7.43 -11.87 -3.90
N MET A 30 6.19 -11.41 -3.72
CA MET A 30 5.81 -10.46 -2.68
C MET A 30 5.50 -11.19 -1.37
N GLN A 31 6.25 -10.88 -0.32
CA GLN A 31 6.00 -11.32 1.04
C GLN A 31 5.44 -10.16 1.86
N SER A 32 4.15 -10.25 2.17
CA SER A 32 3.46 -9.34 3.08
C SER A 32 3.29 -10.00 4.45
N SER A 33 3.43 -9.20 5.51
CA SER A 33 3.11 -9.59 6.89
C SER A 33 1.61 -9.56 7.21
N PHE A 34 0.80 -8.92 6.37
CA PHE A 34 -0.65 -8.86 6.48
C PHE A 34 -1.34 -9.68 5.40
N ASN A 35 -2.52 -10.19 5.72
CA ASN A 35 -3.39 -10.83 4.75
C ASN A 35 -3.88 -9.81 3.71
N ILE A 36 -3.87 -10.21 2.44
CA ILE A 36 -4.29 -9.39 1.30
C ILE A 36 -5.76 -8.98 1.45
N ASP A 37 -6.62 -9.87 1.97
CA ASP A 37 -8.04 -9.58 2.16
C ASP A 37 -8.26 -8.35 3.06
N LYS A 38 -7.58 -8.31 4.21
CA LYS A 38 -7.65 -7.19 5.15
C LYS A 38 -7.11 -5.89 4.56
N LEU A 39 -6.10 -5.98 3.71
CA LEU A 39 -5.54 -4.81 3.03
C LEU A 39 -6.53 -4.26 2.01
N ASN A 40 -7.23 -5.13 1.28
CA ASN A 40 -8.26 -4.73 0.33
C ASN A 40 -9.45 -4.07 1.03
N ASP A 41 -9.91 -4.64 2.13
CA ASP A 41 -10.99 -4.04 2.94
C ASP A 41 -10.60 -2.64 3.42
N PHE A 42 -9.39 -2.49 3.97
CA PHE A 42 -8.85 -1.19 4.38
C PHE A 42 -8.82 -0.18 3.23
N LEU A 43 -8.40 -0.61 2.03
CA LEU A 43 -8.37 0.26 0.85
C LEU A 43 -9.78 0.65 0.39
N ASN A 44 -10.73 -0.28 0.38
CA ASN A 44 -12.12 0.02 0.01
C ASN A 44 -12.77 1.04 0.96
N ASP A 45 -12.45 0.98 2.25
CA ASP A 45 -13.00 1.90 3.25
C ASP A 45 -12.34 3.29 3.22
N ASN A 46 -11.03 3.35 2.96
CA ASN A 46 -10.24 4.58 3.10
C ASN A 46 -9.88 5.26 1.77
N VAL A 47 -10.04 4.58 0.64
CA VAL A 47 -9.67 5.07 -0.69
C VAL A 47 -10.87 5.03 -1.61
N GLU A 48 -11.25 6.19 -2.12
CA GLU A 48 -12.29 6.30 -3.13
C GLU A 48 -11.83 5.64 -4.45
N ASP A 49 -12.73 4.88 -5.09
CA ASP A 49 -12.43 4.24 -6.37
C ASP A 49 -12.34 5.29 -7.48
N LYS A 50 -11.10 5.62 -7.86
CA LYS A 50 -10.80 6.57 -8.93
C LYS A 50 -11.38 6.16 -10.29
N LYS A 51 -11.71 4.89 -10.51
CA LYS A 51 -12.36 4.46 -11.76
C LYS A 51 -13.81 4.93 -11.81
N LEU A 52 -14.51 4.94 -10.68
CA LEU A 52 -15.91 5.40 -10.58
C LEU A 52 -16.04 6.92 -10.60
N GLY A 53 -14.99 7.66 -10.24
CA GLY A 53 -14.99 9.13 -10.22
C GLY A 53 -14.82 9.80 -11.58
N ASN A 54 -14.31 9.09 -12.59
CA ASN A 54 -14.01 9.67 -13.91
C ASN A 54 -15.17 9.53 -14.92
N GLU A 55 -16.19 8.72 -14.65
CA GLU A 55 -17.35 8.56 -15.56
C GLU A 55 -18.38 9.71 -15.46
N VAL A 56 -18.15 10.71 -14.60
CA VAL A 56 -19.08 11.85 -14.40
C VAL A 56 -18.56 13.16 -15.02
N GLN A 57 -17.56 13.11 -15.90
CA GLN A 57 -17.01 14.31 -16.56
C GLN A 57 -17.00 14.17 -18.09
N GLU A 58 -18.14 13.85 -18.70
CA GLU A 58 -18.31 13.97 -20.15
C GLU A 58 -19.69 14.48 -20.57
N GLU A 59 -20.33 15.41 -19.86
CA GLU A 59 -21.50 16.14 -20.43
C GLU A 59 -21.60 17.59 -19.91
N GLU A 60 -20.82 18.53 -20.49
CA GLU A 60 -21.18 19.96 -20.67
C GLU A 60 -20.53 20.54 -21.94
#